data_AF-A0A378JYX5-F1
#
_entry.id   AF-A0A378JYX5-F1
#
_cell.length_a   1.000
_cell.length_b   1.000
_cell.length_c   1.000
_cell.angle_alpha   90.00
_cell.angle_beta   90.00
_cell.angle_gamma   90.00
#
_symmetry.space_group_name_H-M   'P 1'
#
loop_
_entity.id
_entity.type
_entity.pdbx_description
1 polymer ?
#
loop_
_entity_poly.entity_id
_entity_poly.type
_entity_poly.pdbx_seq_one_letter_code
_entity_poly.pdbx_strand_id
1 'polypeptide(L)'
;MAEIIKPILTGRPFDSTAHRFITMFRPIQETPTKHSDFVAFVATPVLDFFVLDTIFALDASIRILNATASLLKAVYNWTLHQQETSKLIDKATDKELDDFSRNVDGIISAFVAQIFNMIFSLASLITRPIASIIEALDGDVIEESELAHRF
;
A
#
# COMPACT_ATOMS: atom_id res chain seq x y z
N MET A 1 19.52 9.23 2.40
CA MET A 1 18.64 8.04 2.39
C MET A 1 19.15 7.10 1.31
N ALA A 2 19.29 5.81 1.60
CA ALA A 2 19.69 4.80 0.61
C ALA A 2 18.65 4.72 -0.52
N GLU A 3 19.10 4.74 -1.78
CA GLU A 3 18.24 4.84 -2.97
C GLU A 3 17.27 3.67 -3.14
N ILE A 4 17.60 2.51 -2.58
CA ILE A 4 16.78 1.29 -2.69
C ILE A 4 15.49 1.39 -1.86
N ILE A 5 15.50 2.12 -0.75
CA ILE A 5 14.37 2.17 0.18
C ILE A 5 13.38 3.28 -0.22
N LYS A 6 13.87 4.30 -0.94
CA LYS A 6 13.08 5.47 -1.35
C LYS A 6 11.76 5.09 -2.06
N PRO A 7 11.73 4.24 -3.11
CA PRO A 7 10.50 3.95 -3.85
C PRO A 7 9.42 3.30 -2.98
N ILE A 8 9.82 2.47 -2.01
CA ILE A 8 8.92 1.76 -1.11
C ILE A 8 8.31 2.74 -0.08
N LEU A 9 9.09 3.73 0.37
CA LEU A 9 8.69 4.70 1.38
C LEU A 9 8.01 5.96 0.82
N THR A 10 8.23 6.27 -0.46
CA THR A 10 7.66 7.44 -1.15
C THR A 10 6.49 7.09 -2.07
N GLY A 11 6.13 5.81 -2.20
CA GLY A 11 4.96 5.39 -2.97
C GLY A 11 3.67 5.94 -2.39
N ARG A 12 2.65 6.18 -3.23
CA ARG A 12 1.32 6.51 -2.75
C ARG A 12 0.72 5.23 -2.15
N PRO A 13 0.32 5.22 -0.87
CA PRO A 13 -0.16 4.00 -0.19
C PRO A 13 -1.27 3.30 -0.98
N PHE A 14 -2.18 4.09 -1.56
CA PHE A 14 -3.37 3.61 -2.26
C PHE A 14 -3.12 3.04 -3.66
N ASP A 15 -2.00 3.35 -4.32
CA ASP A 15 -1.72 2.79 -5.65
C ASP A 15 -1.51 1.27 -5.55
N SER A 16 -0.81 0.84 -4.49
CA SER A 16 -0.62 -0.59 -4.18
C SER A 16 -1.94 -1.29 -3.84
N THR A 17 -2.82 -0.59 -3.12
CA THR A 17 -4.15 -1.09 -2.72
C THR A 17 -5.08 -1.24 -3.92
N ALA A 18 -5.11 -0.25 -4.81
CA ALA A 18 -5.88 -0.31 -6.05
C ALA A 18 -5.41 -1.47 -6.94
N HIS A 19 -4.10 -1.67 -7.06
CA HIS A 19 -3.55 -2.78 -7.84
C HIS A 19 -3.99 -4.14 -7.27
N ARG A 20 -3.87 -4.35 -5.96
CA ARG A 20 -4.29 -5.61 -5.30
C ARG A 20 -5.78 -5.86 -5.38
N PHE A 21 -6.58 -4.82 -5.24
CA PHE A 21 -8.03 -4.91 -5.41
C PHE A 21 -8.42 -5.36 -6.82
N ILE A 22 -7.74 -4.85 -7.85
CA ILE A 22 -8.02 -5.23 -9.23
C ILE A 22 -7.52 -6.65 -9.52
N THR A 23 -6.33 -7.00 -9.04
CA THR A 23 -5.70 -8.30 -9.35
C THR A 23 -6.30 -9.46 -8.57
N MET A 24 -7.00 -9.24 -7.45
CA MET A 24 -7.64 -10.33 -6.72
C MET A 24 -8.74 -11.03 -7.51
N PHE A 25 -9.36 -10.35 -8.49
CA PHE A 25 -10.37 -10.95 -9.36
C PHE A 25 -9.80 -11.49 -10.67
N ARG A 26 -8.49 -11.35 -10.89
CA ARG A 26 -7.85 -11.87 -12.09
C ARG A 26 -7.44 -13.33 -11.90
N PRO A 27 -7.45 -14.13 -12.96
CA PRO A 27 -6.91 -15.48 -12.94
C PRO A 27 -5.45 -15.51 -12.47
N ILE A 28 -5.01 -16.66 -11.98
CA ILE A 28 -3.64 -16.86 -11.51
C ILE A 28 -2.65 -16.76 -12.67
N GLN A 29 -2.97 -17.36 -13.81
CA GLN A 29 -2.16 -17.36 -15.01
C GLN A 29 -2.84 -16.52 -16.08
N GLU A 30 -2.20 -15.43 -16.50
CA GLU A 30 -2.66 -14.62 -17.64
C GLU A 30 -2.17 -15.23 -18.97
N THR A 31 -1.20 -16.15 -18.91
CA THR A 31 -0.69 -16.91 -20.05
C THR A 31 -0.39 -18.37 -19.67
N PRO A 32 -0.68 -19.35 -20.55
CA PRO A 32 -0.61 -20.78 -20.23
C PRO A 32 0.80 -21.31 -19.92
N THR A 33 1.86 -20.56 -20.26
CA THR A 33 3.26 -21.01 -20.16
C THR A 33 4.06 -20.36 -19.04
N LYS A 34 3.51 -19.33 -18.37
CA LYS A 34 4.27 -18.50 -17.43
C LYS A 34 4.14 -19.00 -15.98
N HIS A 35 4.96 -19.99 -15.63
CA HIS A 35 5.04 -20.53 -14.27
C HIS A 35 5.37 -19.48 -13.20
N SER A 36 5.99 -18.36 -13.56
CA SER A 36 6.29 -17.27 -12.63
C SER A 36 5.04 -16.61 -12.05
N ASP A 37 3.89 -16.70 -12.72
CA ASP A 37 2.66 -16.06 -12.25
C ASP A 37 2.04 -16.81 -11.05
N PHE A 38 2.18 -18.15 -11.05
CA PHE A 38 1.85 -18.97 -9.89
C PHE A 38 2.81 -18.73 -8.72
N VAL A 39 4.11 -18.66 -9.00
CA VAL A 39 5.11 -18.33 -7.96
C VAL A 39 4.84 -16.95 -7.38
N ALA A 40 4.52 -15.95 -8.21
CA ALA A 40 4.14 -14.62 -7.74
C ALA A 40 2.86 -14.66 -6.91
N PHE A 41 1.86 -15.43 -7.32
CA PHE A 41 0.62 -15.62 -6.53
C PHE A 41 0.89 -16.16 -5.12
N VAL A 42 1.72 -17.19 -4.98
CA VAL A 42 2.05 -17.78 -3.67
C VAL A 42 3.02 -16.91 -2.87
N ALA A 43 3.99 -16.27 -3.53
CA ALA A 43 5.00 -15.46 -2.88
C ALA A 43 4.46 -14.10 -2.40
N THR A 44 3.43 -13.55 -3.05
CA THR A 44 2.90 -12.21 -2.72
C THR A 44 2.45 -12.11 -1.26
N PRO A 45 1.59 -13.01 -0.73
CA PRO A 45 1.21 -12.99 0.68
C PRO A 45 2.40 -13.11 1.65
N VAL A 46 3.42 -13.91 1.30
CA VAL A 46 4.63 -14.08 2.12
C VAL A 46 5.44 -12.78 2.15
N LEU A 47 5.64 -12.14 1.00
CA LEU A 47 6.34 -10.87 0.91
C LEU A 47 5.58 -9.76 1.65
N ASP A 48 4.25 -9.75 1.57
CA ASP A 48 3.42 -8.77 2.25
C ASP A 48 3.55 -8.86 3.76
N PHE A 49 3.49 -10.09 4.28
CA PHE A 49 3.46 -10.34 5.72
C PHE A 49 4.85 -10.20 6.36
N PHE A 50 5.90 -10.69 5.72
CA PHE A 50 7.23 -10.76 6.35
C PHE A 50 8.15 -9.62 5.93
N VAL A 51 8.06 -9.14 4.69
CA VAL A 51 9.00 -8.13 4.17
C VAL A 51 8.37 -6.75 4.24
N LEU A 52 7.20 -6.56 3.62
CA LEU A 52 6.58 -5.24 3.52
C LEU A 52 6.10 -4.75 4.89
N ASP A 53 5.49 -5.61 5.71
CA ASP A 53 5.02 -5.21 7.04
C ASP A 53 6.17 -4.68 7.93
N THR A 54 7.33 -5.35 7.87
CA THR A 54 8.54 -4.91 8.59
C THR A 54 9.03 -3.54 8.10
N ILE A 55 9.05 -3.33 6.78
CA ILE A 55 9.48 -2.04 6.20
C ILE A 55 8.48 -0.93 6.56
N PHE A 56 7.18 -1.23 6.54
CA PHE A 56 6.14 -0.30 6.97
C PHE A 56 6.28 0.10 8.45
N ALA A 57 6.57 -0.87 9.33
CA ALA A 57 6.80 -0.58 10.74
C ALA A 57 8.00 0.36 10.96
N LEU A 58 9.06 0.21 10.18
CA LEU A 58 10.21 1.11 10.20
C LEU A 58 9.84 2.52 9.70
N ASP A 59 9.11 2.65 8.60
CA ASP A 59 8.66 3.95 8.09
C ASP A 59 7.75 4.68 9.08
N ALA A 60 6.78 3.95 9.64
CA ALA A 60 5.87 4.48 10.66
C ALA A 60 6.67 4.97 11.88
N SER A 61 7.68 4.23 12.32
CA SER A 61 8.55 4.63 13.44
C SER A 61 9.32 5.92 13.13
N ILE A 62 9.87 6.05 11.92
CA ILE A 62 10.56 7.27 11.48
C ILE A 62 9.58 8.45 11.44
N ARG A 63 8.37 8.26 10.91
CA ARG A 63 7.34 9.31 10.87
C ARG A 63 6.87 9.70 12.26
N ILE A 64 6.75 8.77 13.19
CA ILE A 64 6.41 9.06 14.60
C ILE A 64 7.51 9.91 15.24
N LEU A 65 8.78 9.57 15.01
CA LEU A 65 9.91 10.36 15.50
C LEU A 65 9.90 11.77 14.90
N ASN A 66 9.67 11.91 13.60
CA ASN A 66 9.57 13.20 12.92
C ASN A 66 8.37 14.03 13.40
N ALA A 67 7.21 13.40 13.60
CA ALA A 67 6.02 14.03 14.17
C ALA A 67 6.32 14.55 15.58
N THR A 68 6.92 13.71 16.43
CA THR A 68 7.28 14.09 17.80
C THR A 68 8.27 15.25 17.82
N ALA A 69 9.31 15.21 16.97
CA ALA A 69 10.28 16.28 16.86
C ALA A 69 9.63 17.61 16.39
N SER A 70 8.75 17.55 15.39
CA SER A 70 8.03 18.72 14.87
C SER A 70 7.10 19.29 15.94
N LEU A 71 6.38 18.45 16.69
CA LEU A 71 5.52 18.88 17.79
C LEU A 71 6.34 19.55 18.93
N LEU A 72 7.45 18.95 19.34
CA LEU A 72 8.33 19.53 20.36
C LEU A 72 8.89 20.89 19.90
N LYS A 73 9.26 21.01 18.63
CA LYS A 73 9.74 22.26 18.04
C LYS A 73 8.64 23.31 17.93
N ALA A 74 7.41 22.90 17.60
CA ALA A 74 6.24 23.78 17.62
C ALA A 74 6.01 24.35 19.02
N VAL A 75 6.04 23.49 20.05
CA VAL A 75 5.90 23.91 21.45
C VAL A 75 7.04 24.84 21.85
N TYR A 76 8.27 24.54 21.49
CA TYR A 76 9.42 25.40 21.78
C TYR A 76 9.27 26.79 21.14
N ASN A 77 8.99 26.85 19.83
CA ASN A 77 8.75 28.10 19.11
C ASN A 77 7.59 28.89 19.73
N TRP A 78 6.50 28.19 20.08
CA TRP A 78 5.34 28.78 20.72
C TRP A 78 5.72 29.44 22.05
N THR A 79 6.49 28.74 22.90
CA THR A 79 6.94 29.31 24.19
C THR A 79 7.88 30.49 24.04
N LEU A 80 8.76 30.49 23.02
CA LEU A 80 9.70 31.58 22.77
C LEU A 80 8.98 32.84 22.31
N HIS A 81 8.05 32.71 21.37
CA HIS A 81 7.45 33.87 20.72
C HIS A 81 6.26 34.44 21.49
N GLN A 82 5.73 33.76 22.52
CA GLN A 82 4.47 34.19 23.13
C GLN A 82 4.49 35.54 23.84
N GLN A 83 5.67 36.08 24.12
CA GLN A 83 5.83 37.43 24.64
C GLN A 83 5.98 38.50 23.54
N GLU A 84 6.26 38.09 22.30
CA GLU A 84 6.58 38.96 21.16
C GLU A 84 5.43 39.05 20.15
N THR A 85 4.51 38.08 20.14
CA THR A 85 3.40 38.03 19.18
C THR A 85 2.04 38.28 19.83
N SER A 86 1.17 38.97 19.09
CA SER A 86 -0.24 39.18 19.46
C SER A 86 -1.14 37.98 19.14
N LYS A 87 -0.63 36.98 18.41
CA LYS A 87 -1.36 35.78 18.01
C LYS A 87 -0.98 34.61 18.91
N LEU A 88 -1.95 33.75 19.18
CA LEU A 88 -1.74 32.54 19.99
C LEU A 88 -0.86 31.50 19.30
N ILE A 89 -0.91 31.45 17.96
CA ILE A 89 -0.07 30.60 17.11
C ILE A 89 0.59 31.50 16.07
N ASP A 90 1.92 31.56 16.11
CA ASP A 90 2.72 32.28 15.12
C ASP A 90 3.00 31.41 13.88
N LYS A 91 3.50 32.02 12.80
CA LYS A 91 3.75 31.33 11.53
C LYS A 91 4.79 30.20 11.64
N ALA A 92 5.79 30.33 12.51
CA ALA A 92 6.81 29.32 12.72
C ALA A 92 6.25 28.14 13.51
N THR A 93 5.44 28.38 14.55
CA THR A 93 4.70 27.31 15.25
C THR A 93 3.72 26.60 14.32
N ASP A 94 2.95 27.36 13.54
CA ASP A 94 1.96 26.82 12.60
C ASP A 94 2.59 25.88 11.57
N LYS A 95 3.75 26.25 11.02
CA LYS A 95 4.50 25.41 10.10
C LYS A 95 4.90 24.06 10.72
N GLU A 96 5.41 24.07 11.94
CA GLU A 96 5.84 22.83 12.61
C GLU A 96 4.63 21.96 13.01
N LEU A 97 3.47 22.57 13.28
CA LEU A 97 2.20 21.84 13.49
C LEU A 97 1.67 21.23 12.19
N ASP A 98 1.78 21.92 11.06
CA ASP A 98 1.46 21.38 9.73
C ASP A 98 2.37 20.18 9.39
N ASP A 99 3.68 20.30 9.66
CA ASP A 99 4.61 19.19 9.48
C ASP A 99 4.30 18.00 10.43
N PHE A 100 3.89 18.26 11.67
CA PHE A 100 3.36 17.22 12.56
C PHE A 100 2.12 16.54 11.96
N SER A 101 1.12 17.31 11.53
CA SER A 101 -0.12 16.78 10.96
C SER A 101 0.16 15.92 9.73
N ARG A 102 1.02 16.38 8.82
CA ARG A 102 1.39 15.62 7.62
C ARG A 102 2.04 14.27 7.94
N ASN A 103 2.87 14.22 8.98
CA ASN A 103 3.47 12.95 9.41
C ASN A 103 2.41 12.01 9.98
N VAL A 104 1.47 12.52 10.79
CA VAL A 104 0.34 11.75 11.34
C VAL A 104 -0.57 11.22 10.23
N ASP A 105 -0.99 12.08 9.30
CA ASP A 105 -1.83 11.70 8.16
C ASP A 105 -1.15 10.63 7.30
N GLY A 106 0.16 10.76 7.10
CA GLY A 106 0.98 9.77 6.41
C GLY A 106 0.98 8.41 7.12
N ILE A 107 1.11 8.39 8.45
CA ILE A 107 1.06 7.15 9.26
C ILE A 107 -0.32 6.49 9.13
N ILE A 108 -1.40 7.25 9.31
CA ILE A 108 -2.77 6.73 9.25
C ILE A 108 -3.06 6.17 7.86
N SER A 109 -2.73 6.91 6.80
CA SER A 109 -2.96 6.48 5.42
C SER A 109 -2.18 5.22 5.07
N ALA A 110 -0.92 5.13 5.50
CA ALA A 110 -0.09 3.95 5.32
C ALA A 110 -0.66 2.73 6.05
N PHE A 111 -1.10 2.91 7.30
CA PHE A 111 -1.69 1.84 8.10
C PHE A 111 -2.98 1.30 7.48
N VAL A 112 -3.87 2.19 7.05
CA VAL A 112 -5.12 1.81 6.36
C VAL A 112 -4.82 1.06 5.06
N ALA A 113 -3.91 1.57 4.24
CA ALA A 113 -3.52 0.91 2.99
C ALA A 113 -2.92 -0.48 3.24
N GLN A 114 -2.09 -0.63 4.26
CA GLN A 114 -1.46 -1.91 4.61
C GLN A 114 -2.50 -2.95 5.06
N ILE A 115 -3.49 -2.55 5.86
CA ILE A 115 -4.61 -3.44 6.24
C ILE A 115 -5.37 -3.91 4.99
N PHE A 116 -5.74 -2.99 4.10
CA PHE A 116 -6.44 -3.36 2.86
C PHE A 116 -5.59 -4.24 1.96
N ASN A 117 -4.29 -3.95 1.84
CA ASN A 117 -3.35 -4.77 1.09
C ASN A 117 -3.31 -6.20 1.62
N MET A 118 -3.26 -6.38 2.94
CA MET A 118 -3.28 -7.69 3.57
C MET A 118 -4.61 -8.42 3.32
N ILE A 119 -5.75 -7.73 3.49
CA ILE A 119 -7.09 -8.28 3.23
C ILE A 119 -7.21 -8.73 1.77
N PHE A 120 -6.85 -7.89 0.81
CA PHE A 120 -6.95 -8.22 -0.62
C PHE A 120 -6.01 -9.35 -1.02
N SER A 121 -4.82 -9.41 -0.42
CA SER A 121 -3.86 -10.49 -0.71
C SER A 121 -4.36 -11.83 -0.16
N LEU A 122 -4.97 -11.84 1.03
CA LEU A 122 -5.64 -13.02 1.58
C LEU A 122 -6.88 -13.40 0.76
N ALA A 123 -7.72 -12.44 0.38
CA ALA A 123 -8.88 -12.69 -0.47
C ALA A 123 -8.46 -13.29 -1.82
N SER A 124 -7.34 -12.80 -2.39
CA SER A 124 -6.80 -13.28 -3.65
C SER A 124 -6.46 -14.76 -3.64
N LEU A 125 -6.07 -15.32 -2.48
CA LEU A 125 -5.81 -16.76 -2.34
C LEU A 125 -7.04 -17.63 -2.60
N ILE A 126 -8.25 -17.06 -2.47
CA ILE A 126 -9.52 -17.75 -2.73
C ILE A 126 -10.09 -17.32 -4.09
N THR A 127 -10.14 -16.01 -4.35
CA THR A 127 -10.82 -15.47 -5.54
C THR A 127 -10.07 -15.76 -6.84
N ARG A 128 -8.73 -15.76 -6.83
CA ARG A 128 -7.94 -16.03 -8.05
C ARG A 128 -8.02 -17.48 -8.52
N PRO A 129 -7.98 -18.52 -7.66
CA PRO A 129 -8.28 -19.88 -8.07
C PRO A 129 -9.68 -20.03 -8.69
N ILE A 130 -10.69 -19.40 -8.11
CA ILE A 130 -12.06 -19.42 -8.65
C ILE A 130 -12.10 -18.77 -10.05
N ALA A 131 -11.47 -17.61 -10.21
CA ALA A 131 -11.37 -16.93 -11.50
C ALA A 131 -10.66 -17.80 -12.55
N SER A 132 -9.58 -18.50 -12.18
CA SER A 132 -8.90 -19.44 -13.07
C SER A 132 -9.75 -20.65 -13.47
N ILE A 133 -10.61 -21.15 -12.58
CA ILE A 133 -11.55 -22.24 -12.93
C ILE A 133 -12.60 -21.75 -13.92
N ILE A 134 -13.17 -20.55 -13.70
CA ILE A 134 -14.16 -19.96 -14.61
C ILE A 134 -13.56 -19.75 -15.99
N GLU A 135 -12.35 -19.19 -16.07
CA GLU A 135 -11.68 -18.96 -17.35
C GLU A 135 -11.36 -20.27 -18.09
N ALA A 136 -10.98 -21.33 -17.37
CA ALA A 136 -10.78 -22.65 -17.97
C ALA A 136 -12.09 -23.21 -18.56
N LEU A 137 -13.21 -23.07 -17.85
CA LEU A 137 -14.53 -23.53 -18.32
C LEU A 137 -15.03 -22.73 -19.52
N ASP A 138 -14.86 -21.40 -19.52
CA ASP A 138 -15.23 -20.57 -20.67
C ASP A 138 -14.32 -20.85 -21.89
N GLY A 139 -13.03 -21.11 -21.68
CA GLY A 139 -12.09 -21.50 -22.72
C GLY A 139 -12.47 -22.81 -23.42
N ASP A 140 -12.81 -23.84 -22.64
CA ASP A 140 -13.25 -25.14 -23.17
C ASP A 140 -14.56 -25.01 -23.98
N VAL A 141 -15.50 -24.17 -23.53
CA VAL A 141 -16.77 -23.92 -24.24
C VAL A 141 -16.56 -23.21 -25.58
N ILE A 142 -15.60 -22.28 -25.65
CA ILE A 142 -15.27 -21.58 -26.90
C ILE A 142 -14.58 -22.54 -27.88
N GLU A 143 -13.64 -23.37 -27.42
CA GLU A 143 -12.95 -24.37 -28.25
C GLU A 143 -13.91 -25.41 -28.83
N GLU A 144 -14.87 -25.90 -28.03
CA GLU A 144 -15.93 -26.81 -28.53
C GLU A 144 -16.82 -26.15 -29.59
N SER A 145 -17.17 -24.86 -29.44
CA SER A 145 -18.01 -24.16 -30.41
C SER A 145 -17.31 -23.89 -31.75
N GLU A 146 -16.00 -23.60 -31.72
CA GLU A 146 -15.21 -23.40 -32.94
C GLU A 146 -14.97 -24.72 -33.68
N LEU A 147 -14.78 -25.82 -32.96
CA LEU A 147 -14.72 -27.16 -33.54
C LEU A 147 -16.06 -27.57 -34.14
N ALA A 148 -17.18 -27.29 -33.48
CA ALA A 148 -18.52 -27.59 -33.99
C ALA A 148 -18.90 -26.79 -35.24
N HIS A 149 -18.37 -25.58 -35.43
CA HIS A 149 -18.59 -24.76 -36.63
C HIS A 149 -17.68 -25.10 -37.82
N ARG A 150 -16.68 -25.97 -37.63
CA ARG A 150 -15.75 -26.41 -38.68
C ARG A 150 -16.14 -27.73 -39.36
N PHE A 151 -17.18 -28.40 -38.89
CA PHE A 151 -17.77 -29.60 -39.51
C PHE A 151 -19.18 -29.30 -40.04
#